data_AF-A0A958ZF03-F1
#
_entry.id   AF-A0A958ZF03-F1
#
_cell.length_a   1.000
_cell.length_b   1.000
_cell.length_c   1.000
_cell.angle_alpha   90.00
_cell.angle_beta   90.00
_cell.angle_gamma   90.00
#
_symmetry.space_group_name_H-M   'P 1'
#
loop_
_entity.id
_entity.type
_entity.pdbx_description
1 polymer ?
#
loop_
_entity_poly.entity_id
_entity_poly.type
_entity_poly.pdbx_seq_one_letter_code
_entity_poly.pdbx_strand_id
1 'polypeptide(L)'
;MHFGFVITVLLTGTWKFMFTPALSFGLGFNFLETWVLSCGGAVFSAFIFYYSADFFMLRAARKRKEKYHQALAKGITIPRKKQMTRMNKIIVILKKKVGWYAISFWVPLFLSIPIGSIIVAKFYGKRLFTFPLIVIGILLNGLIITTISYFILG
;
A
#
# COMPACT_ATOMS: atom_id res chain seq x y z
N MET A 1 13.18 -26.17 5.36
CA MET A 1 12.11 -25.15 5.29
C MET A 1 11.35 -25.34 3.99
N HIS A 2 10.03 -25.52 4.05
CA HIS A 2 9.22 -25.60 2.83
C HIS A 2 9.20 -24.22 2.17
N PHE A 3 9.94 -24.05 1.07
CA PHE A 3 10.02 -22.83 0.28
C PHE A 3 8.64 -22.20 0.00
N GLY A 4 7.60 -23.02 -0.14
CA GLY A 4 6.22 -22.59 -0.28
C GLY A 4 5.71 -21.73 0.88
N PHE A 5 6.07 -22.04 2.13
CA PHE A 5 5.63 -21.26 3.29
C PHE A 5 6.25 -19.86 3.31
N VAL A 6 7.52 -19.73 2.92
CA VAL A 6 8.21 -18.44 2.79
C VAL A 6 7.50 -17.57 1.74
N ILE A 7 7.18 -18.14 0.58
CA ILE A 7 6.44 -17.43 -0.48
C ILE A 7 5.07 -16.97 0.03
N THR A 8 4.33 -17.83 0.73
CA THR A 8 3.02 -17.49 1.28
C THR A 8 3.10 -16.31 2.24
N VAL A 9 4.10 -16.28 3.13
CA VAL A 9 4.32 -15.15 4.06
C VAL A 9 4.64 -13.87 3.28
N LEU A 10 5.51 -13.92 2.27
CA LEU A 10 5.87 -12.76 1.45
C LEU A 10 4.67 -12.19 0.65
N LEU A 11 3.87 -13.06 0.03
CA LEU A 11 2.67 -12.67 -0.72
C LEU A 11 1.59 -12.11 0.20
N THR A 12 1.43 -12.69 1.38
CA THR A 12 0.49 -12.16 2.39
C THR A 12 0.96 -10.81 2.90
N GLY A 13 2.27 -10.64 3.12
CA GLY A 13 2.90 -9.35 3.48
C GLY A 13 2.66 -8.26 2.45
N THR A 14 2.65 -8.64 1.17
CA THR A 14 2.38 -7.75 0.04
C THR A 14 0.96 -7.19 0.09
N TRP A 15 -0.05 -8.02 0.35
CA TRP A 15 -1.47 -7.60 0.25
C TRP A 15 -2.07 -7.16 1.59
N LYS A 16 -1.75 -7.89 2.66
CA LYS A 16 -2.37 -7.77 3.99
C LYS A 16 -1.33 -7.92 5.10
N PHE A 17 -0.34 -7.02 5.07
CA PHE A 17 0.76 -6.94 6.03
C PHE A 17 0.33 -7.10 7.50
N MET A 18 -0.79 -6.49 7.91
CA MET A 18 -1.27 -6.56 9.29
C MET A 18 -1.54 -7.99 9.81
N PHE A 19 -1.90 -8.94 8.94
CA PHE A 19 -2.20 -10.32 9.33
C PHE A 19 -1.06 -11.29 9.03
N THR A 20 0.02 -10.79 8.42
CA THR A 20 1.14 -11.63 8.00
C THR A 20 1.88 -12.24 9.19
N PRO A 21 2.12 -11.51 10.30
CA PRO A 21 2.80 -12.10 11.45
C PRO A 21 2.02 -13.24 12.12
N ALA A 22 0.69 -13.13 12.22
CA ALA A 22 -0.15 -14.20 12.76
C ALA A 22 -0.11 -15.47 11.86
N LEU A 23 -0.15 -15.29 10.54
CA LEU A 23 -0.03 -16.39 9.59
C LEU A 23 1.37 -17.05 9.68
N SER A 24 2.41 -16.24 9.78
CA SER A 24 3.79 -16.71 9.88
C SER A 24 4.03 -17.49 11.18
N PHE A 25 3.45 -17.05 12.29
CA PHE A 25 3.46 -17.80 13.55
C PHE A 25 2.80 -19.17 13.40
N GLY A 26 1.61 -19.24 12.78
CA GLY A 26 0.90 -20.51 12.54
C GLY A 26 1.64 -21.48 11.59
N LEU A 27 2.60 -20.99 10.81
CA LEU A 27 3.49 -21.79 9.96
C LEU A 27 4.79 -22.21 10.68
N GLY A 28 4.97 -21.85 11.95
CA GLY A 28 6.10 -22.26 12.80
C GLY A 28 7.38 -21.43 12.64
N PHE A 29 7.31 -20.24 12.02
CA PHE A 29 8.47 -19.34 11.94
C PHE A 29 8.78 -18.71 13.29
N ASN A 30 10.06 -18.37 13.52
CA ASN A 30 10.45 -17.61 14.71
C ASN A 30 10.14 -16.11 14.56
N PHE A 31 10.23 -15.35 15.66
CA PHE A 31 9.91 -13.92 15.68
C PHE A 31 10.68 -13.11 14.63
N LEU A 32 11.99 -13.34 14.51
CA LEU A 32 12.85 -12.60 13.59
C LEU A 32 12.56 -12.94 12.13
N GLU A 33 12.38 -14.23 11.82
CA GLU A 33 11.97 -14.72 10.50
C GLU A 33 10.65 -14.10 10.10
N THR A 34 9.66 -14.11 10.99
CA THR A 34 8.36 -13.50 10.75
C THR A 34 8.48 -12.00 10.46
N TRP A 35 9.25 -11.28 11.27
CA TRP A 35 9.43 -9.85 11.08
C TRP A 35 10.13 -9.52 9.76
N VAL A 36 11.23 -10.21 9.45
CA VAL A 36 12.01 -10.01 8.22
C VAL A 36 11.22 -10.40 6.98
N LEU A 37 10.51 -11.53 6.99
CA LEU A 37 9.71 -11.98 5.85
C LEU A 37 8.50 -11.06 5.63
N SER A 38 7.79 -10.69 6.69
CA SER A 38 6.64 -9.77 6.59
C SER A 38 7.08 -8.41 6.07
N CYS A 39 8.14 -7.83 6.64
CA CYS A 39 8.68 -6.54 6.21
C CYS A 39 9.29 -6.61 4.82
N GLY A 40 9.96 -7.70 4.47
CA GLY A 40 10.56 -7.90 3.15
C GLY A 40 9.51 -7.88 2.04
N GLY A 41 8.44 -8.67 2.18
CA GLY A 41 7.33 -8.66 1.23
C GLY A 41 6.63 -7.30 1.14
N ALA A 42 6.46 -6.65 2.28
CA ALA A 42 5.90 -5.31 2.39
C ALA A 42 6.76 -4.23 1.70
N VAL A 43 8.05 -4.16 1.99
CA VAL A 43 8.98 -3.18 1.38
C VAL A 43 9.11 -3.42 -0.11
N PHE A 44 9.20 -4.69 -0.54
CA PHE A 44 9.26 -5.05 -1.95
C PHE A 44 7.99 -4.61 -2.71
N SER A 45 6.82 -4.86 -2.12
CA SER A 45 5.54 -4.37 -2.63
C SER A 45 5.52 -2.84 -2.71
N ALA A 46 5.89 -2.16 -1.63
CA ALA A 46 5.93 -0.71 -1.58
C ALA A 46 6.85 -0.14 -2.66
N PHE A 47 8.04 -0.74 -2.87
CA PHE A 47 8.97 -0.34 -3.92
C PHE A 47 8.32 -0.45 -5.31
N ILE A 48 7.79 -1.62 -5.67
CA ILE A 48 7.16 -1.81 -6.98
C ILE A 48 6.00 -0.82 -7.17
N PHE A 49 5.07 -0.74 -6.23
CA PHE A 49 3.84 0.04 -6.39
C PHE A 49 4.04 1.55 -6.24
N TYR A 50 5.04 1.99 -5.48
CA TYR A 50 5.39 3.41 -5.37
C TYR A 50 5.98 3.93 -6.68
N TYR A 51 7.00 3.26 -7.22
CA TYR A 51 7.67 3.70 -8.45
C TYR A 51 6.84 3.45 -9.71
N SER A 52 5.97 2.43 -9.72
CA SER A 52 5.04 2.21 -10.83
C SER A 52 3.78 3.07 -10.77
N ALA A 53 3.56 3.84 -9.68
CA ALA A 53 2.36 4.63 -9.49
C ALA A 53 2.11 5.62 -10.64
N ASP A 54 3.16 6.33 -11.09
CA ASP A 54 3.06 7.28 -12.19
C ASP A 54 2.69 6.59 -13.51
N PHE A 55 3.29 5.43 -13.79
CA PHE A 55 2.95 4.61 -14.95
C PHE A 55 1.48 4.17 -14.92
N PHE A 56 1.02 3.62 -13.78
CA PHE A 56 -0.37 3.18 -13.62
C PHE A 56 -1.36 4.34 -13.71
N MET A 57 -1.02 5.50 -13.14
CA MET A 57 -1.85 6.70 -13.21
C MET A 57 -1.95 7.24 -14.64
N LEU A 58 -0.84 7.32 -15.37
CA LEU A 58 -0.81 7.79 -16.75
C LEU A 58 -1.60 6.84 -17.66
N ARG A 59 -1.42 5.53 -17.50
CA ARG A 59 -2.15 4.49 -18.26
C ARG A 59 -3.64 4.55 -17.97
N ALA A 60 -4.04 4.70 -16.70
CA ALA A 60 -5.44 4.84 -16.31
C ALA A 60 -6.07 6.13 -16.87
N ALA A 61 -5.31 7.23 -16.92
CA ALA A 61 -5.76 8.48 -17.51
C ALA A 61 -5.95 8.37 -19.04
N ARG A 62 -5.01 7.74 -19.77
CA ARG A 62 -5.10 7.50 -21.21
C ARG A 62 -6.32 6.63 -21.57
N LYS A 63 -6.46 5.47 -20.94
CA LYS A 63 -7.59 4.55 -21.17
C LYS A 63 -8.95 5.23 -20.91
N ARG A 64 -8.99 6.15 -19.96
CA ARG A 64 -10.18 6.95 -19.68
C ARG A 64 -10.44 8.01 -20.75
N LYS A 65 -9.41 8.67 -21.26
CA LYS A 65 -9.53 9.64 -22.36
C LYS A 65 -10.03 8.94 -23.63
N GLU A 66 -9.49 7.76 -23.94
CA GLU A 66 -9.95 6.92 -25.05
C GLU A 66 -11.42 6.53 -24.91
N LYS A 67 -11.83 6.00 -23.74
CA LYS A 67 -13.25 5.71 -23.47
C LYS A 67 -14.16 6.94 -23.62
N TYR A 68 -13.64 8.11 -23.24
CA TYR A 68 -14.37 9.36 -23.39
C TYR A 68 -14.57 9.74 -24.86
N HIS A 69 -13.51 9.68 -25.67
CA HIS A 69 -13.60 9.92 -27.11
C HIS A 69 -14.49 8.89 -27.83
N GLN A 70 -14.43 7.61 -27.46
CA GLN A 70 -15.27 6.56 -28.03
C GLN A 70 -16.76 6.76 -27.72
N ALA A 71 -17.11 7.24 -26.51
CA ALA A 71 -18.50 7.50 -26.17
C ALA A 71 -19.03 8.78 -26.82
N LEU A 72 -18.20 9.82 -26.94
CA LEU A 72 -18.52 11.02 -27.72
C LEU A 72 -18.80 10.66 -29.19
N ALA A 73 -17.97 9.80 -29.79
CA ALA A 73 -18.19 9.30 -31.15
C ALA A 73 -19.47 8.48 -31.31
N LYS A 74 -19.99 7.90 -30.22
CA LYS A 74 -21.26 7.16 -30.17
C LYS A 74 -22.46 8.01 -29.74
N GLY A 75 -22.28 9.33 -29.55
CA GLY A 75 -23.34 10.23 -29.08
C GLY A 75 -23.79 10.00 -27.62
N ILE A 76 -23.04 9.21 -26.84
CA ILE A 76 -23.40 8.88 -25.46
C ILE A 76 -22.82 9.95 -24.52
N THR A 77 -23.69 10.61 -23.75
CA THR A 77 -23.28 11.57 -22.73
C THR A 77 -22.68 10.84 -21.53
N ILE A 78 -21.35 10.92 -21.35
CA ILE A 78 -20.71 10.36 -20.15
C ILE A 78 -20.80 11.37 -19.01
N PRO A 79 -21.33 10.99 -17.83
CA PRO A 79 -21.29 11.85 -16.66
C PRO A 79 -19.84 12.15 -16.26
N ARG A 80 -19.52 13.44 -16.05
CA ARG A 80 -18.20 13.88 -15.60
C ARG A 80 -17.85 13.20 -14.28
N LYS A 81 -16.72 12.47 -14.22
CA LYS A 81 -16.29 11.84 -12.96
C LYS A 81 -16.05 12.94 -11.93
N LYS A 82 -16.58 12.75 -10.72
CA LYS A 82 -16.22 13.56 -9.56
C LYS A 82 -14.70 13.54 -9.36
N GLN A 83 -14.08 14.71 -9.44
CA GLN A 83 -12.65 14.90 -9.17
C GLN A 83 -12.34 14.68 -7.68
N MET A 84 -13.30 15.03 -6.81
CA MET A 84 -13.23 14.86 -5.38
C MET A 84 -14.08 13.66 -4.92
N THR A 85 -13.51 12.45 -5.03
CA THR A 85 -14.13 11.22 -4.53
C THR A 85 -14.10 11.17 -3.00
N ARG A 86 -14.90 10.29 -2.36
CA ARG A 86 -14.88 10.10 -0.89
C ARG A 86 -13.45 9.86 -0.38
N MET A 87 -12.68 9.02 -1.07
CA MET A 87 -11.28 8.76 -0.74
C MET A 87 -10.39 10.01 -0.84
N ASN A 88 -10.51 10.79 -1.93
CA ASN A 88 -9.76 12.03 -2.06
C ASN A 88 -10.12 13.04 -0.95
N LYS A 89 -11.39 13.12 -0.55
CA LYS A 89 -11.82 13.97 0.57
C LYS A 89 -11.16 13.54 1.87
N ILE A 90 -11.17 12.24 2.19
CA ILE A 90 -10.54 11.69 3.39
C ILE A 90 -9.04 12.03 3.40
N ILE A 91 -8.34 11.80 2.28
CA ILE A 91 -6.91 12.12 2.18
C ILE A 91 -6.64 13.61 2.37
N VAL A 92 -7.47 14.49 1.80
CA VAL A 92 -7.34 15.94 1.97
C VAL A 92 -7.61 16.37 3.42
N ILE A 93 -8.59 15.75 4.09
CA ILE A 93 -8.87 16.01 5.51
C ILE A 93 -7.70 15.54 6.38
N LEU A 94 -7.21 14.32 6.16
CA LEU A 94 -6.05 13.78 6.88
C LEU A 94 -4.81 14.64 6.64
N LYS A 95 -4.62 15.16 5.42
CA LYS A 95 -3.51 16.06 5.08
C LYS A 95 -3.56 17.33 5.92
N LYS A 96 -4.75 17.92 6.10
CA LYS A 96 -4.93 19.13 6.91
C LYS A 96 -4.69 18.89 8.39
N LYS A 97 -5.02 17.71 8.91
CA LYS A 97 -4.95 17.41 10.35
C LYS A 97 -3.61 16.87 10.82
N VAL A 98 -3.00 15.96 10.06
CA VAL A 98 -1.85 15.15 10.52
C VAL A 98 -0.61 15.35 9.64
N GLY A 99 -0.71 16.14 8.58
CA GLY A 99 0.41 16.40 7.67
C GLY A 99 0.80 15.18 6.82
N TRP A 100 1.91 15.35 6.09
CA TRP A 100 2.38 14.40 5.09
C TRP A 100 3.12 13.19 5.68
N TYR A 101 3.78 13.37 6.83
CA TYR A 101 4.53 12.33 7.53
C TYR A 101 3.62 11.20 7.98
N ALA A 102 2.52 11.52 8.65
CA ALA A 102 1.58 10.52 9.15
C ALA A 102 0.86 9.79 8.00
N ILE A 103 0.54 10.48 6.91
CA ILE A 103 -0.09 9.82 5.76
C ILE A 103 0.86 8.78 5.14
N SER A 104 2.14 9.12 5.00
CA SER A 104 3.14 8.20 4.43
C SER A 104 3.37 6.99 5.33
N PHE A 105 3.25 7.16 6.64
CA PHE A 105 3.45 6.13 7.65
C PHE A 105 2.24 5.19 7.80
N TRP A 106 1.02 5.74 7.90
CA TRP A 106 -0.17 4.99 8.30
C TRP A 106 -1.02 4.48 7.14
N VAL A 107 -1.08 5.20 6.01
CA VAL A 107 -1.96 4.81 4.88
C VAL A 107 -1.57 3.47 4.24
N PRO A 108 -0.28 3.17 3.99
CA PRO A 108 0.14 1.85 3.51
C PRO A 108 -0.24 0.70 4.46
N LEU A 109 -0.30 0.98 5.76
CA LEU A 109 -0.70 0.00 6.77
C LEU A 109 -2.20 -0.31 6.71
N PHE A 110 -3.04 0.71 6.79
CA PHE A 110 -4.49 0.54 6.92
C PHE A 110 -5.20 0.14 5.62
N LEU A 111 -4.70 0.58 4.46
CA LEU A 111 -5.37 0.34 3.18
C LEU A 111 -4.90 -0.94 2.47
N SER A 112 -3.71 -1.43 2.82
CA SER A 112 -2.80 -2.28 2.03
C SER A 112 -1.65 -1.50 1.42
N ILE A 113 -0.51 -2.17 1.37
CA ILE A 113 0.74 -1.59 0.91
C ILE A 113 0.69 -1.16 -0.56
N PRO A 114 0.14 -1.96 -1.51
CA PRO A 114 0.08 -1.58 -2.91
C PRO A 114 -0.74 -0.30 -3.11
N ILE A 115 -1.96 -0.30 -2.58
CA ILE A 115 -2.91 0.81 -2.80
C ILE A 115 -2.44 2.04 -2.02
N GLY A 116 -1.98 1.85 -0.79
CA GLY A 116 -1.47 2.95 0.03
C GLY A 116 -0.22 3.58 -0.54
N SER A 117 0.72 2.79 -1.07
CA SER A 117 1.94 3.31 -1.71
C SER A 117 1.63 4.10 -2.99
N ILE A 118 0.68 3.64 -3.82
CA ILE A 118 0.21 4.40 -4.99
C ILE A 118 -0.42 5.73 -4.57
N ILE A 119 -1.25 5.73 -3.51
CA ILE A 119 -1.88 6.96 -3.01
C ILE A 119 -0.81 7.92 -2.50
N VAL A 120 0.13 7.44 -1.68
CA VAL A 120 1.19 8.28 -1.14
C VAL A 120 2.07 8.83 -2.26
N ALA A 121 2.45 8.02 -3.27
CA ALA A 121 3.16 8.47 -4.47
C ALA A 121 2.37 9.53 -5.25
N LYS A 122 1.06 9.32 -5.44
CA LYS A 122 0.19 10.27 -6.13
C LYS A 122 0.13 11.65 -5.47
N PHE A 123 0.08 11.71 -4.14
CA PHE A 123 -0.09 12.97 -3.42
C PHE A 123 1.24 13.60 -2.98
N TYR A 124 2.27 12.79 -2.74
CA TYR A 124 3.54 13.21 -2.14
C TYR A 124 4.79 12.71 -2.88
N GLY A 125 4.65 12.00 -4.01
CA GLY A 125 5.77 11.43 -4.77
C GLY A 125 6.83 12.42 -5.27
N LYS A 126 6.49 13.71 -5.30
CA LYS A 126 7.45 14.80 -5.61
C LYS A 126 8.48 15.04 -4.48
N ARG A 127 8.30 14.45 -3.30
CA ARG A 127 9.21 14.60 -2.17
C ARG A 127 10.09 13.36 -2.02
N LEU A 128 11.40 13.56 -2.05
CA LEU A 128 12.40 12.48 -1.95
C LEU A 128 12.27 11.66 -0.65
N PHE A 129 11.85 12.29 0.45
CA PHE A 129 11.71 11.64 1.76
C PHE A 129 10.44 10.80 1.93
N THR A 130 9.55 10.77 0.94
CA THR A 130 8.28 10.04 1.06
C THR A 130 8.46 8.53 1.04
N PHE A 131 9.32 7.99 0.16
CA PHE A 131 9.56 6.55 0.11
C PHE A 131 10.29 6.01 1.36
N PRO A 132 11.39 6.64 1.84
CA PRO A 132 12.02 6.25 3.10
C PRO A 132 11.05 6.25 4.29
N LEU A 133 10.13 7.21 4.37
CA LEU A 133 9.12 7.24 5.44
C LEU A 133 8.15 6.07 5.37
N ILE A 134 7.76 5.62 4.17
CA ILE A 134 6.95 4.40 4.01
C ILE A 134 7.72 3.20 4.53
N VAL A 135 9.01 3.06 4.18
CA VAL A 135 9.85 1.95 4.62
C VAL A 135 10.01 1.94 6.14
N ILE A 136 10.33 3.09 6.75
CA ILE A 136 10.40 3.23 8.22
C ILE A 136 9.05 2.88 8.85
N GLY A 137 7.94 3.30 8.24
CA GLY A 137 6.59 2.92 8.65
C GLY A 137 6.37 1.42 8.64
N ILE A 138 6.77 0.73 7.58
CA ILE A 138 6.66 -0.71 7.48
C ILE A 138 7.50 -1.40 8.56
N LEU A 139 8.75 -0.97 8.76
CA LEU A 139 9.64 -1.60 9.73
C LEU A 139 9.14 -1.44 11.17
N LEU A 140 8.76 -0.22 11.56
CA LEU A 140 8.27 0.08 12.91
C LEU A 140 6.91 -0.58 13.19
N ASN A 141 5.94 -0.46 12.28
CA ASN A 141 4.65 -1.13 12.45
C ASN A 141 4.81 -2.65 12.38
N GLY A 142 5.74 -3.15 11.56
CA GLY A 142 6.07 -4.57 11.48
C GLY A 142 6.56 -5.12 12.81
N LEU A 143 7.46 -4.40 13.49
CA LEU A 143 7.92 -4.79 14.83
C LEU A 143 6.75 -4.83 15.82
N ILE A 144 5.91 -3.79 15.84
CA ILE A 144 4.76 -3.70 16.75
C ILE A 144 3.78 -4.86 16.52
N ILE A 145 3.37 -5.09 15.27
CA ILE A 145 2.40 -6.13 14.92
C ILE A 145 2.96 -7.52 15.15
N THR A 146 4.25 -7.74 14.87
CA THR A 146 4.90 -9.03 15.16
C THR A 146 4.96 -9.27 16.66
N THR A 147 5.31 -8.26 17.46
CA THR A 147 5.32 -8.34 18.93
C THR A 147 3.94 -8.67 19.47
N ILE A 148 2.91 -7.95 19.03
CA ILE A 148 1.53 -8.21 19.43
C ILE A 148 1.09 -9.63 19.03
N SER A 149 1.43 -10.06 17.81
CA SER A 149 1.03 -11.39 17.32
C SER A 149 1.68 -12.51 18.12
N TYR A 150 2.97 -12.42 18.42
CA TYR A 150 3.68 -13.42 19.21
C TYR A 150 3.30 -13.38 20.69
N PHE A 151 2.92 -12.22 21.22
CA PHE A 151 2.42 -12.12 22.60
C PHE A 151 1.00 -12.69 22.77
N ILE A 152 0.17 -12.63 21.73
CA ILE A 152 -1.21 -13.15 21.77
C ILE A 152 -1.25 -14.65 21.42
N LEU A 153 -0.42 -15.10 20.48
CA LEU A 153 -0.46 -16.47 19.93
C LEU A 153 0.56 -17.44 20.55
N GLY A 154 1.65 -16.91 21.14
CA GLY A 154 2.65 -17.69 21.87
C GLY A 154 2.31 -17.80 23.35
#